data_AF-Q7VLK8-F1
#
_entry.id   AF-Q7VLK8-F1
#
_cell.length_a   1.000
_cell.length_b   1.000
_cell.length_c   1.000
_cell.angle_alpha   90.00
_cell.angle_beta   90.00
_cell.angle_gamma   90.00
#
_symmetry.space_group_name_H-M   'P 1'
#
loop_
_entity.id
_entity.type
_entity.pdbx_description
1 polymer ?
#
loop_
_entity_poly.entity_id
_entity_poly.type
_entity_poly.pdbx_seq_one_letter_code
_entity_poly.pdbx_strand_id
1 'polypeptide(L)'
;MLTNVMHHLNYVGVIAMECFVVGDKLLINELAPRVHNSGHWTQLGCSISQFELHLRALLDLPTPELKPIAPSVMVNLIGIAHSNQWLDVPFHNYIGMENKFAQGAK
;
A
#
# COMPACT_ATOMS: atom_id res chain seq x y z
N MET A 1 -1.47 -4.49 19.83
CA MET A 1 -2.22 -5.60 19.16
C MET A 1 -1.45 -6.14 17.96
N LEU A 2 -1.33 -5.40 16.84
CA LEU A 2 -0.53 -5.84 15.68
C LEU A 2 0.96 -6.04 16.01
N THR A 3 1.55 -5.15 16.81
CA THR A 3 2.94 -5.29 17.31
C THR A 3 3.18 -6.61 18.03
N ASN A 4 2.22 -7.10 18.83
CA ASN A 4 2.37 -8.38 19.55
C ASN A 4 2.42 -9.56 18.58
N VAL A 5 1.58 -9.53 17.53
CA VAL A 5 1.59 -10.54 16.47
C VAL A 5 2.93 -10.52 15.73
N MET A 6 3.40 -9.33 15.34
CA MET A 6 4.68 -9.18 14.64
C MET A 6 5.85 -9.71 15.49
N HIS A 7 5.90 -9.38 16.78
CA HIS A 7 6.94 -9.86 17.68
C HIS A 7 6.90 -11.38 17.86
N HIS A 8 5.71 -11.95 18.06
CA HIS A 8 5.56 -13.40 18.24
C HIS A 8 5.97 -14.19 17.00
N LEU A 9 5.75 -13.62 15.81
CA LEU A 9 6.12 -14.25 14.54
C LEU A 9 7.55 -13.90 14.08
N ASN A 10 8.30 -13.08 14.83
CA ASN A 10 9.57 -12.48 14.40
C ASN A 10 9.46 -11.89 12.97
N TYR A 11 8.37 -11.17 12.71
CA TYR A 11 8.02 -10.72 11.37
C TYR A 11 8.91 -9.55 10.91
N VAL A 12 9.45 -9.65 9.70
CA VAL A 12 10.27 -8.61 9.05
C VAL A 12 9.55 -8.09 7.82
N GLY A 13 9.42 -6.76 7.74
CA GLY A 13 8.75 -6.08 6.63
C GLY A 13 7.44 -5.40 7.03
N VAL A 14 6.75 -4.89 6.01
CA VAL A 14 5.42 -4.30 6.14
C VAL A 14 4.34 -5.38 6.22
N ILE A 15 3.42 -5.21 7.19
CA ILE A 15 2.18 -5.97 7.34
C ILE A 15 1.00 -5.01 7.38
N ALA A 16 -0.11 -5.37 6.73
CA ALA A 16 -1.38 -4.66 6.82
C ALA A 16 -2.37 -5.42 7.70
N MET A 17 -3.19 -4.68 8.44
CA MET A 17 -4.28 -5.21 9.25
C MET A 17 -5.56 -4.47 8.88
N GLU A 18 -6.50 -5.17 8.27
CA GLU A 18 -7.82 -4.63 8.01
C GLU A 18 -8.72 -4.81 9.24
N CYS A 19 -9.50 -3.79 9.55
CA CYS A 19 -10.38 -3.80 10.71
C CYS A 19 -11.79 -3.32 10.35
N PHE A 20 -12.78 -3.89 11.02
CA PHE A 20 -14.12 -3.32 11.10
C PHE A 20 -14.23 -2.43 12.35
N VAL A 21 -14.91 -1.29 12.20
CA VAL A 21 -15.32 -0.45 13.33
C VAL A 21 -16.81 -0.69 13.57
N VAL A 22 -17.15 -1.23 14.74
CA VAL A 22 -18.52 -1.58 15.13
C VAL A 22 -18.85 -0.87 16.44
N GLY A 23 -19.47 0.32 16.34
CA GLY A 23 -19.59 1.23 17.48
C GLY A 23 -18.20 1.62 17.99
N ASP A 24 -17.97 1.46 19.29
CA ASP A 24 -16.68 1.75 19.94
C ASP A 24 -15.68 0.58 19.87
N LYS A 25 -15.98 -0.50 19.14
CA LYS A 25 -15.12 -1.68 19.02
C LYS A 25 -14.39 -1.72 17.69
N LEU A 26 -13.13 -2.12 17.74
CA LEU A 26 -12.31 -2.46 16.57
C LEU A 26 -12.18 -3.99 16.49
N LEU A 27 -12.65 -4.58 15.39
CA LEU A 27 -12.55 -6.02 15.12
C LEU A 27 -11.56 -6.26 13.99
N ILE A 28 -10.65 -7.22 14.11
CA ILE A 28 -9.79 -7.61 12.98
C ILE A 28 -10.66 -8.31 11.93
N ASN A 29 -10.53 -7.88 10.67
CA ASN A 29 -11.02 -8.64 9.53
C ASN A 29 -9.94 -9.61 9.05
N GLU A 30 -8.82 -9.09 8.57
CA GLU A 30 -7.73 -9.88 8.02
C GLU A 30 -6.34 -9.27 8.26
N LEU A 31 -5.31 -10.10 8.06
CA LEU A 31 -3.91 -9.70 8.07
C LEU A 31 -3.28 -10.03 6.70
N ALA A 32 -2.61 -9.04 6.10
CA ALA A 32 -1.85 -9.21 4.87
C ALA A 32 -0.35 -9.07 5.19
N PRO A 33 0.42 -10.17 5.26
CA PRO A 33 1.86 -10.14 5.55
C PRO A 33 2.67 -9.74 4.30
N ARG A 34 2.36 -8.57 3.77
CA ARG A 34 2.98 -7.93 2.61
C ARG A 34 2.55 -6.46 2.54
N VAL A 35 3.15 -5.71 1.62
CA VAL A 35 2.56 -4.45 1.13
C VAL A 35 1.12 -4.68 0.66
N HIS A 36 0.27 -3.69 0.87
CA HIS A 36 -1.18 -3.81 0.68
C HIS A 36 -1.74 -2.70 -0.20
N ASN A 37 -2.83 -2.98 -0.92
CA ASN A 37 -3.42 -2.03 -1.85
C ASN A 37 -3.80 -0.70 -1.15
N SER A 38 -4.41 -0.80 0.04
CA SER A 38 -4.75 0.35 0.88
C SER A 38 -3.57 1.23 1.30
N GLY A 39 -2.32 0.80 1.10
CA GLY A 39 -1.12 1.58 1.36
C GLY A 39 -0.49 2.23 0.13
N HIS A 40 -0.97 2.05 -1.11
CA HIS A 40 -0.26 2.57 -2.29
C HIS A 40 -0.23 4.10 -2.33
N TRP A 41 -1.18 4.79 -1.69
CA TRP A 41 -1.17 6.25 -1.53
C TRP A 41 0.14 6.78 -0.91
N THR A 42 0.83 5.97 -0.09
CA THR A 42 2.10 6.35 0.56
C THR A 42 3.23 6.65 -0.42
N GLN A 43 3.12 6.25 -1.69
CA GLN A 43 4.14 6.54 -2.71
C GLN A 43 4.28 8.03 -3.05
N LEU A 44 3.22 8.80 -2.90
CA LEU A 44 3.27 10.27 -3.02
C LEU A 44 2.86 10.99 -1.74
N GLY A 45 2.04 10.36 -0.91
CA GLY A 45 1.46 11.01 0.27
C GLY A 45 2.34 10.99 1.51
N CYS A 46 3.47 10.26 1.51
CA CYS A 46 4.34 10.11 2.67
C CYS A 46 5.82 10.31 2.33
N SER A 47 6.62 10.57 3.37
CA SER A 47 8.09 10.64 3.30
C SER A 47 8.73 9.35 2.77
N ILE A 48 8.07 8.20 2.94
CA ILE A 48 8.52 6.88 2.51
C ILE A 48 7.30 6.07 2.08
N SER A 49 7.42 5.37 0.95
CA SER A 49 6.40 4.44 0.49
C SER A 49 6.43 3.13 1.29
N GLN A 50 5.29 2.44 1.41
CA GLN A 50 5.26 1.10 2.02
C GLN A 50 6.22 0.10 1.34
N PHE A 51 6.49 0.28 0.04
CA PHE A 51 7.40 -0.58 -0.72
C PHE A 51 8.85 -0.35 -0.29
N GLU A 52 9.26 0.92 -0.22
CA GLU A 52 10.58 1.30 0.25
C GLU A 52 10.79 0.91 1.72
N LEU A 53 9.77 1.09 2.57
CA LEU A 53 9.80 0.65 3.96
C LEU A 53 9.94 -0.87 4.08
N HIS A 54 9.20 -1.63 3.27
CA HIS A 54 9.29 -3.10 3.24
C HIS A 54 10.70 -3.55 2.82
N LEU A 55 11.29 -2.95 1.79
CA LEU A 55 12.65 -3.26 1.36
C LEU A 55 13.70 -2.86 2.41
N ARG A 56 13.58 -1.68 3.03
CA ARG A 56 14.49 -1.26 4.10
C ARG A 56 14.50 -2.26 5.25
N ALA A 57 13.33 -2.72 5.68
CA ALA A 57 13.23 -3.73 6.73
C ALA A 57 13.89 -5.07 6.33
N LEU A 58 13.71 -5.53 5.08
CA LEU A 58 14.35 -6.75 4.58
C LEU A 58 15.87 -6.64 4.47
N LEU A 59 16.38 -5.44 4.18
CA LEU A 59 17.80 -5.17 3.95
C LEU A 59 18.52 -4.63 5.19
N ASP A 60 17.86 -4.60 6.35
CA ASP A 60 18.38 -4.04 7.60
C ASP A 60 18.91 -2.60 7.45
N LEU A 61 18.22 -1.82 6.61
CA LEU A 61 18.53 -0.41 6.40
C LEU A 61 17.80 0.47 7.42
N PRO A 62 18.36 1.65 7.77
CA PRO A 62 17.70 2.60 8.65
C PRO A 62 16.28 2.93 8.16
N THR A 63 15.32 2.96 9.09
CA THR A 63 13.93 3.38 8.83
C THR A 63 13.77 4.85 9.22
N PRO A 64 13.73 5.80 8.27
CA PRO A 64 13.46 7.20 8.58
C PRO A 64 12.06 7.39 9.15
N GLU A 65 11.82 8.59 9.68
CA GLU A 65 10.52 8.97 10.23
C GLU A 65 9.41 8.92 9.16
N LEU A 66 8.31 8.24 9.49
CA LEU A 66 7.15 8.08 8.62
C LEU A 66 6.22 9.29 8.80
N LYS A 67 6.20 10.17 7.81
CA LYS A 67 5.46 11.44 7.86
C LYS A 67 4.57 11.60 6.62
N PRO A 68 3.25 11.79 6.79
CA PRO A 68 2.40 12.27 5.70
C PRO A 68 2.87 13.64 5.23
N ILE A 69 2.93 13.85 3.91
CA ILE A 69 3.34 15.12 3.29
C ILE A 69 2.12 16.02 3.09
N ALA A 70 1.01 15.45 2.62
CA ALA A 70 -0.24 16.14 2.37
C ALA A 70 -1.43 15.17 2.41
N PRO A 71 -2.67 15.65 2.63
CA PRO A 71 -3.87 14.85 2.43
C PRO A 71 -3.86 14.20 1.04
N SER A 72 -4.05 12.89 1.01
CA SER A 72 -3.89 12.08 -0.20
C SER A 72 -5.07 11.14 -0.37
N VAL A 73 -5.47 10.91 -1.62
CA VAL A 73 -6.51 9.93 -1.99
C VAL A 73 -5.95 8.99 -3.04
N MET A 74 -6.34 7.72 -2.95
CA MET A 74 -6.01 6.70 -3.93
C MET A 74 -7.30 6.08 -4.44
N VAL A 75 -7.38 5.93 -5.76
CA VAL A 75 -8.54 5.36 -6.44
C VAL A 75 -8.08 4.14 -7.23
N ASN A 76 -8.70 2.99 -6.95
CA ASN A 76 -8.50 1.80 -7.76
C ASN A 76 -9.25 1.93 -9.08
N LEU A 77 -8.56 1.66 -10.18
CA LEU A 77 -9.11 1.68 -11.53
C LEU A 77 -9.21 0.23 -12.02
N ILE A 78 -10.40 -0.37 -11.93
CA ILE A 78 -10.61 -1.80 -12.17
C ILE A 78 -11.57 -1.99 -13.35
N GLY A 79 -11.15 -2.78 -14.35
CA GLY A 79 -12.00 -3.16 -15.47
C GLY A 79 -12.37 -2.01 -16.42
N ILE A 80 -11.68 -0.87 -16.32
CA ILE A 80 -11.89 0.30 -17.17
C ILE A 80 -10.73 0.47 -18.16
N ALA A 81 -11.04 0.98 -19.35
CA ALA A 81 -10.02 1.31 -20.34
C ALA A 81 -9.13 2.46 -19.83
N HIS A 82 -7.84 2.39 -20.15
CA HIS A 82 -6.90 3.46 -19.82
C HIS A 82 -7.36 4.78 -20.44
N SER A 83 -7.33 5.86 -19.64
CA SER A 83 -7.60 7.21 -20.11
C SER A 83 -6.44 8.13 -19.76
N ASN A 84 -5.85 8.77 -20.78
CA ASN A 84 -4.82 9.78 -20.58
C ASN A 84 -5.31 10.97 -19.75
N GLN A 85 -6.62 11.21 -19.66
CA GLN A 85 -7.19 12.30 -18.87
C GLN A 85 -6.95 12.14 -17.37
N TRP A 86 -6.69 10.92 -16.87
CA TRP A 86 -6.28 10.73 -15.48
C TRP A 86 -4.94 11.41 -15.21
N LEU A 87 -4.13 11.59 -16.25
CA LEU A 87 -2.84 12.28 -16.17
C LEU A 87 -2.97 13.81 -16.18
N ASP A 88 -4.18 14.36 -16.28
CA ASP A 88 -4.42 15.81 -16.25
C ASP A 88 -4.72 16.31 -14.82
N VAL A 89 -4.94 15.41 -13.86
CA VAL A 89 -5.23 15.77 -12.46
C VAL A 89 -3.97 16.31 -11.75
N PRO A 90 -3.93 17.57 -11.30
CA PRO A 90 -2.72 18.11 -10.67
C PRO A 90 -2.22 17.22 -9.52
N PHE A 91 -0.92 16.94 -9.50
CA PHE A 91 -0.26 16.12 -8.48
C PHE A 91 -0.73 14.65 -8.43
N HIS A 92 -1.29 14.11 -9.51
CA HIS A 92 -1.56 12.67 -9.61
C HIS A 92 -0.26 11.86 -9.73
N ASN A 93 -0.39 10.56 -9.48
CA ASN A 93 0.52 9.56 -10.01
C ASN A 93 -0.31 8.36 -10.47
N TYR A 94 0.01 7.83 -11.64
CA TYR A 94 -0.64 6.65 -12.20
C TYR A 94 0.28 5.43 -12.07
N ILE A 95 -0.25 4.37 -11.48
CA ILE A 95 0.45 3.09 -11.33
C ILE A 95 -0.35 2.03 -12.08
N GLY A 96 0.06 1.76 -13.31
CA GLY A 96 -0.52 0.71 -14.14
C GLY A 96 0.20 -0.62 -13.94
N MET A 97 -0.57 -1.70 -13.80
CA MET A 97 -0.06 -3.05 -14.04
C MET A 97 -0.53 -3.49 -15.43
N GLU A 98 0.36 -3.42 -16.42
CA GLU A 98 0.10 -4.01 -17.72
C GLU A 98 0.36 -5.52 -17.67
N ASN A 99 -0.69 -6.33 -17.81
CA ASN A 99 -0.52 -7.75 -18.08
C ASN A 99 0.03 -7.94 -19.50
N LYS A 100 1.36 -7.94 -19.64
CA LYS A 100 2.03 -8.31 -20.90
C LYS A 100 1.74 -9.75 -21.34
N PHE A 101 1.09 -10.56 -20.50
CA PHE A 101 0.71 -11.94 -20.82
C PHE A 101 -0.56 -12.10 -21.66
N ALA A 102 -1.37 -11.05 -21.84
CA ALA A 102 -2.61 -11.14 -22.62
C ALA A 102 -2.40 -11.08 -24.15
N GLN A 103 -1.20 -10.75 -24.63
CA GLN A 103 -0.92 -10.65 -26.07
C GLN A 103 -0.41 -11.95 -26.73
N GLY A 104 -0.31 -13.06 -25.98
CA GLY A 104 0.29 -14.31 -26.47
C GLY A 104 -0.57 -15.56 -26.42
N ALA A 105 -1.75 -15.55 -25.79
CA ALA A 105 -2.65 -16.70 -25.77
C ALA A 105 -3.63 -16.62 -26.96
N LYS A 106 -3.17 -17.07 -28.12
CA LYS A 106 -4.04 -17.66 -29.14
C LYS A 106 -4.07 -19.17 -28.95
#